data_AF-A0A150ARZ0-F1
#
_entry.id   AF-A0A150ARZ0-F1
#
_cell.length_a   1.000
_cell.length_b   1.000
_cell.length_c   1.000
_cell.angle_alpha   90.00
_cell.angle_beta   90.00
_cell.angle_gamma   90.00
#
_symmetry.space_group_name_H-M   'P 1'
#
loop_
_entity.id
_entity.type
_entity.pdbx_description
1 polymer ?
#
loop_
_entity_poly.entity_id
_entity_poly.type
_entity_poly.pdbx_seq_one_letter_code
_entity_poly.pdbx_strand_id
1 'polypeptide(L)'
;MKHLFLLFIALLLNTSLYAQEEPLSKTEAEEKFRQIMMSSDVNIGGLSELRYYIETGNVNFDDYIYIAQLLREYPAYTVTLLETARQISFSRRETTLYKSLIELPFLDLASKYKSEIHKFVLLALRSKNVEEDAKLQAQIDNLINKCHYKTMEAFKEGQSN
;
A
#
# COMPACT_ATOMS: atom_id res chain seq x y z
N MET A 1 -28.33 -42.55 1.90
CA MET A 1 -28.70 -41.14 2.18
C MET A 1 -27.73 -40.39 3.12
N LYS A 2 -26.65 -40.99 3.66
CA LYS A 2 -25.64 -40.25 4.46
C LYS A 2 -24.49 -39.65 3.61
N HIS A 3 -24.22 -40.21 2.43
CA HIS A 3 -23.13 -39.74 1.57
C HIS A 3 -23.46 -38.50 0.71
N LEU A 4 -24.75 -38.18 0.50
CA LEU A 4 -25.14 -36.95 -0.20
C LEU A 4 -24.97 -35.70 0.69
N PHE A 5 -25.11 -35.84 2.00
CA PHE A 5 -25.01 -34.72 2.94
C PHE A 5 -23.56 -34.24 3.13
N LEU A 6 -22.58 -35.15 2.99
CA LEU A 6 -21.15 -34.83 3.07
C LEU A 6 -20.65 -34.07 1.83
N LEU A 7 -21.25 -34.28 0.66
CA LEU A 7 -20.93 -33.55 -0.56
C LEU A 7 -21.40 -32.09 -0.51
N PHE A 8 -22.51 -31.81 0.19
CA PHE A 8 -23.03 -30.46 0.36
C PHE A 8 -22.16 -29.60 1.32
N ILE A 9 -21.56 -30.23 2.34
CA ILE A 9 -20.66 -29.55 3.29
C ILE A 9 -19.30 -29.25 2.62
N ALA A 10 -18.80 -30.13 1.75
CA ALA A 10 -17.57 -29.89 0.98
C ALA A 10 -17.71 -28.76 -0.07
N LEU A 11 -18.92 -28.51 -0.57
CA LEU A 11 -19.19 -27.38 -1.48
C LEU A 11 -19.21 -26.03 -0.76
N LEU A 12 -19.59 -25.99 0.53
CA LEU A 12 -19.63 -24.75 1.32
C LEU A 12 -18.28 -24.36 1.93
N LEU A 13 -17.33 -25.30 2.03
CA LEU A 13 -15.98 -25.05 2.56
C LEU A 13 -14.96 -24.58 1.49
N ASN A 14 -15.34 -24.55 0.21
CA ASN A 14 -14.48 -24.08 -0.88
C ASN A 14 -14.77 -22.64 -1.33
N THR A 15 -15.67 -21.92 -0.67
CA THR A 15 -15.85 -20.48 -0.91
C THR A 15 -15.07 -19.70 0.14
N SER A 16 -13.74 -19.80 0.14
CA SER A 16 -12.97 -18.58 0.37
C SER A 16 -13.15 -17.74 -0.90
N LEU A 17 -14.31 -17.08 -1.01
CA LEU A 17 -14.39 -15.86 -1.79
C LEU A 17 -13.40 -14.91 -1.11
N TYR A 18 -12.14 -14.96 -1.54
CA TYR A 18 -11.39 -13.73 -1.70
C TYR A 18 -12.22 -12.93 -2.70
N ALA A 19 -13.23 -12.23 -2.19
CA ALA A 19 -13.71 -11.04 -2.84
C ALA A 19 -12.47 -10.15 -2.88
N GLN A 20 -11.76 -10.22 -4.00
CA GLN A 20 -10.75 -9.25 -4.33
C GLN A 20 -11.52 -7.94 -4.35
N GLU A 21 -11.46 -7.18 -3.26
CA GLU A 21 -12.13 -5.89 -3.18
C GLU A 21 -11.72 -5.12 -4.43
N GLU A 22 -12.71 -4.70 -5.22
CA GLU A 22 -12.42 -3.93 -6.41
C GLU A 22 -11.61 -2.68 -6.00
N PRO A 23 -10.56 -2.33 -6.75
CA PRO A 23 -9.79 -1.13 -6.46
C PRO A 23 -10.70 0.09 -6.33
N LEU A 24 -10.41 0.97 -5.38
CA LEU A 24 -11.25 2.14 -5.15
C LEU A 24 -11.35 2.98 -6.41
N SER A 25 -12.57 3.43 -6.73
CA SER A 25 -12.75 4.49 -7.69
C SER A 25 -12.20 5.82 -7.12
N LYS A 26 -11.86 6.74 -8.02
CA LYS A 26 -11.41 8.08 -7.63
C LYS A 26 -12.40 8.79 -6.69
N THR A 27 -13.69 8.73 -7.01
CA THR A 27 -14.74 9.36 -6.19
C THR A 27 -14.79 8.77 -4.79
N GLU A 28 -14.68 7.45 -4.66
CA GLU A 28 -14.65 6.79 -3.35
C GLU A 28 -13.40 7.15 -2.56
N ALA A 29 -12.24 7.24 -3.23
CA ALA A 29 -11.01 7.67 -2.60
C ALA A 29 -11.08 9.13 -2.13
N GLU A 30 -11.60 10.05 -2.95
CA GLU A 30 -11.79 11.45 -2.55
C GLU A 30 -12.74 11.57 -1.35
N GLU A 31 -13.81 10.78 -1.30
CA GLU A 31 -14.73 10.74 -0.15
C GLU A 31 -14.05 10.19 1.11
N LYS A 32 -13.40 9.03 1.03
CA LYS A 32 -12.63 8.46 2.15
C LYS A 32 -11.55 9.41 2.63
N PHE A 33 -10.82 10.04 1.71
CA PHE A 33 -9.79 11.00 2.04
C PHE A 33 -10.35 12.24 2.75
N ARG A 34 -11.52 12.74 2.33
CA ARG A 34 -12.22 13.83 3.02
C ARG A 34 -12.58 13.46 4.46
N GLN A 35 -13.07 12.25 4.69
CA GLN A 35 -13.39 11.77 6.04
C GLN A 35 -12.13 11.69 6.92
N ILE A 36 -10.99 11.27 6.35
CA ILE A 36 -9.69 11.29 7.04
C ILE A 36 -9.29 12.73 7.39
N MET A 37 -9.37 13.66 6.44
CA MET A 37 -9.06 15.08 6.66
C MET A 37 -9.92 15.70 7.76
N MET A 38 -11.23 15.41 7.77
CA MET A 38 -12.17 15.95 8.77
C MET A 38 -11.94 15.40 10.18
N SER A 39 -11.33 14.20 10.29
CA SER A 39 -11.09 13.53 11.57
C SER A 39 -9.63 13.57 12.02
N SER A 40 -8.76 14.27 11.28
CA SER A 40 -7.35 14.38 11.62
C SER A 40 -7.06 15.72 12.28
N ASP A 41 -6.38 15.67 13.42
CA ASP A 41 -5.81 16.85 14.10
C ASP A 41 -4.29 16.97 13.87
N VAL A 42 -3.68 15.99 13.19
CA VAL A 42 -2.23 15.87 13.00
C VAL A 42 -1.88 15.90 11.52
N ASN A 43 -0.73 16.51 11.20
CA ASN A 43 -0.12 16.53 9.88
C ASN A 43 -1.03 17.03 8.74
N ILE A 44 -1.83 18.06 9.03
CA ILE A 44 -2.77 18.66 8.07
C ILE A 44 -2.07 19.13 6.78
N GLY A 45 -0.84 19.65 6.89
CA GLY A 45 -0.06 20.09 5.74
C GLY A 45 0.25 18.94 4.77
N GLY A 46 0.77 17.82 5.29
CA GLY A 46 1.06 16.65 4.46
C GLY A 46 -0.19 16.04 3.83
N LEU A 47 -1.28 15.94 4.59
CA LEU A 47 -2.56 15.50 4.03
C LEU A 47 -3.07 16.47 2.94
N SER A 48 -2.98 17.79 3.14
CA SER A 48 -3.37 18.77 2.13
C SER A 48 -2.57 18.62 0.83
N GLU A 49 -1.29 18.27 0.91
CA GLU A 49 -0.46 17.98 -0.27
C GLU A 49 -0.87 16.67 -0.94
N LEU A 50 -1.11 15.60 -0.17
CA LEU A 50 -1.55 14.31 -0.70
C LEU A 50 -2.83 14.42 -1.53
N ARG A 51 -3.75 15.32 -1.13
CA ARG A 51 -4.98 15.61 -1.87
C ARG A 51 -4.72 15.87 -3.35
N TYR A 52 -3.68 16.64 -3.68
CA TYR A 52 -3.33 16.96 -5.06
C TYR A 52 -3.00 15.71 -5.88
N TYR A 53 -2.32 14.72 -5.29
CA TYR A 53 -1.98 13.47 -5.97
C TYR A 53 -3.19 12.55 -6.17
N ILE A 54 -4.16 12.58 -5.27
CA ILE A 54 -5.45 11.89 -5.46
C ILE A 54 -6.23 12.55 -6.61
N GLU A 55 -6.29 13.88 -6.62
CA GLU A 55 -7.01 14.66 -7.65
C GLU A 55 -6.36 14.55 -9.04
N THR A 56 -5.06 14.27 -9.14
CA THR A 56 -4.35 14.16 -10.43
C THR A 56 -4.02 12.72 -10.83
N GLY A 57 -4.12 11.79 -9.89
CA GLY A 57 -3.91 10.37 -10.11
C GLY A 57 -5.02 9.73 -10.94
N ASN A 58 -4.67 8.60 -11.57
CA ASN A 58 -5.58 7.84 -12.44
C ASN A 58 -5.86 6.42 -11.92
N VAL A 59 -4.97 5.89 -11.08
CA VAL A 59 -4.93 4.49 -10.64
C VAL A 59 -4.30 4.39 -9.25
N ASN A 60 -4.42 3.23 -8.61
CA ASN A 60 -3.88 2.88 -7.30
C ASN A 60 -4.44 3.76 -6.18
N PHE A 61 -5.74 4.03 -6.21
CA PHE A 61 -6.35 4.94 -5.26
C PHE A 61 -6.30 4.43 -3.81
N ASP A 62 -6.33 3.12 -3.61
CA ASP A 62 -6.12 2.47 -2.30
C ASP A 62 -4.79 2.87 -1.66
N ASP A 63 -3.72 2.98 -2.44
CA ASP A 63 -2.40 3.35 -1.93
C ASP A 63 -2.37 4.78 -1.40
N TYR A 64 -3.09 5.73 -2.02
CA TYR A 64 -3.20 7.08 -1.45
C TYR A 64 -3.96 7.09 -0.13
N ILE A 65 -5.03 6.31 0.00
CA ILE A 65 -5.77 6.20 1.26
C ILE A 65 -4.90 5.58 2.35
N TYR A 66 -4.11 4.58 1.99
CA TYR A 66 -3.15 3.99 2.91
C TYR A 66 -2.06 5.00 3.34
N ILE A 67 -1.51 5.78 2.40
CA ILE A 67 -0.58 6.86 2.70
C ILE A 67 -1.22 7.90 3.64
N ALA A 68 -2.49 8.27 3.43
CA ALA A 68 -3.20 9.21 4.29
C ALA A 68 -3.30 8.72 5.74
N GLN A 69 -3.53 7.42 5.95
CA GLN A 69 -3.53 6.80 7.29
C GLN A 69 -2.13 6.88 7.92
N LEU A 70 -1.08 6.49 7.17
CA LEU A 70 0.30 6.52 7.66
C LEU A 70 0.79 7.94 7.98
N LEU A 71 0.36 8.96 7.22
CA LEU A 71 0.69 10.36 7.50
C LEU A 71 0.17 10.85 8.86
N ARG A 72 -0.94 10.28 9.33
CA ARG A 72 -1.52 10.58 10.66
C ARG A 72 -0.77 9.87 11.77
N GLU A 73 -0.46 8.60 11.56
CA GLU A 73 0.17 7.74 12.55
C GLU A 73 1.67 8.05 12.71
N TYR A 74 2.36 8.40 11.61
CA TYR A 74 3.82 8.48 11.54
C TYR A 74 4.31 9.75 10.83
N PRO A 75 4.10 10.95 11.41
CA PRO A 75 4.43 12.22 10.77
C PRO A 75 5.92 12.37 10.42
N ALA A 76 6.82 11.66 11.10
CA ALA A 76 8.25 11.65 10.79
C ALA A 76 8.58 11.15 9.36
N TYR A 77 7.68 10.37 8.74
CA TYR A 77 7.88 9.80 7.41
C TYR A 77 7.23 10.62 6.28
N THR A 78 6.65 11.78 6.60
CA THR A 78 5.87 12.61 5.67
C THR A 78 6.56 12.83 4.32
N VAL A 79 7.83 13.23 4.32
CA VAL A 79 8.59 13.49 3.08
C VAL A 79 8.67 12.26 2.20
N THR A 80 8.95 11.09 2.78
CA THR A 80 9.05 9.84 2.02
C THR A 80 7.70 9.37 1.51
N LEU A 81 6.65 9.49 2.33
CA LEU A 81 5.29 9.13 1.96
C LEU A 81 4.76 10.00 0.81
N LEU A 82 4.96 11.32 0.87
CA LEU A 82 4.53 12.25 -0.19
C LEU A 82 5.34 12.09 -1.47
N GLU A 83 6.64 11.85 -1.38
CA GLU A 83 7.45 11.52 -2.57
C GLU A 83 6.96 10.23 -3.23
N THR A 84 6.60 9.20 -2.46
CA THR A 84 6.02 7.97 -3.02
C THR A 84 4.66 8.25 -3.68
N ALA A 85 3.78 9.02 -3.04
CA ALA A 85 2.49 9.43 -3.63
C ALA A 85 2.69 10.19 -4.96
N ARG A 86 3.65 11.11 -5.01
CA ARG A 86 4.03 11.84 -6.22
C ARG A 86 4.49 10.90 -7.34
N GLN A 87 5.20 9.83 -7.02
CA GLN A 87 5.60 8.85 -8.02
C GLN A 87 4.39 8.05 -8.51
N ILE A 88 3.53 7.57 -7.59
CA ILE A 88 2.30 6.82 -7.90
C ILE A 88 1.38 7.62 -8.84
N SER A 89 1.35 8.96 -8.74
CA SER A 89 0.51 9.79 -9.62
C SER A 89 0.92 9.72 -11.10
N PHE A 90 2.14 9.26 -11.40
CA PHE A 90 2.59 8.98 -12.77
C PHE A 90 2.36 7.53 -13.21
N SER A 91 1.81 6.67 -12.34
CA SER A 91 1.50 5.29 -12.70
C SER A 91 0.45 5.23 -13.80
N ARG A 92 0.64 4.29 -14.72
CA ARG A 92 -0.24 4.11 -15.88
C ARG A 92 -1.22 2.95 -15.73
N ARG A 93 -1.09 2.18 -14.65
CA ARG A 93 -1.94 1.01 -14.36
C ARG A 93 -1.99 0.70 -12.86
N GLU A 94 -2.97 -0.12 -12.51
CA GLU A 94 -3.10 -0.73 -11.19
C GLU A 94 -1.97 -1.75 -10.94
N THR A 95 -1.40 -1.72 -9.73
CA THR A 95 -0.41 -2.67 -9.23
C THR A 95 -0.32 -2.62 -7.70
N THR A 96 -0.12 -3.77 -7.07
CA THR A 96 0.02 -3.87 -5.61
C THR A 96 1.45 -3.59 -5.11
N LEU A 97 2.39 -3.35 -6.02
CA LEU A 97 3.80 -3.13 -5.67
C LEU A 97 4.02 -1.90 -4.80
N TYR A 98 3.25 -0.84 -5.02
CA TYR A 98 3.45 0.42 -4.32
C TYR A 98 3.18 0.28 -2.83
N LYS A 99 2.18 -0.51 -2.42
CA LYS A 99 1.96 -0.83 -1.01
C LYS A 99 3.24 -1.34 -0.33
N SER A 100 3.89 -2.36 -0.90
CA SER A 100 5.15 -2.88 -0.36
C SER A 100 6.25 -1.80 -0.31
N LEU A 101 6.32 -0.94 -1.32
CA LEU A 101 7.29 0.16 -1.39
C LEU A 101 7.02 1.29 -0.40
N ILE A 102 5.75 1.55 -0.08
CA ILE A 102 5.31 2.50 0.95
C ILE A 102 5.74 2.02 2.33
N GLU A 103 5.66 0.70 2.58
CA GLU A 103 5.97 0.09 3.88
C GLU A 103 7.49 -0.07 4.12
N LEU A 104 8.28 -0.34 3.08
CA LEU A 104 9.72 -0.60 3.20
C LEU A 104 10.52 0.41 4.06
N PRO A 105 10.31 1.74 3.95
CA PRO A 105 10.98 2.72 4.80
C PRO A 105 10.76 2.49 6.30
N PHE A 106 9.58 2.02 6.69
CA PHE A 106 9.23 1.72 8.08
C PHE A 106 9.89 0.43 8.56
N LEU A 107 9.95 -0.58 7.69
CA LEU A 107 10.49 -1.89 8.04
C LEU A 107 11.97 -1.87 8.42
N ASP A 108 12.74 -0.94 7.86
CA ASP A 108 14.15 -0.75 8.21
C ASP A 108 14.42 0.53 9.02
N LEU A 109 13.36 1.12 9.57
CA LEU A 109 13.36 2.21 10.55
C LEU A 109 13.89 3.59 10.13
N ALA A 110 14.64 3.73 9.03
CA ALA A 110 14.87 4.98 8.29
C ALA A 110 16.11 4.89 7.40
N SER A 111 15.92 4.56 6.12
CA SER A 111 16.78 4.99 4.98
C SER A 111 18.01 4.18 4.57
N LYS A 112 18.42 3.13 5.28
CA LYS A 112 19.61 2.32 4.89
C LYS A 112 19.56 1.86 3.43
N TYR A 113 18.37 1.46 2.96
CA TYR A 113 18.11 0.97 1.61
C TYR A 113 17.39 1.99 0.71
N LYS A 114 17.47 3.30 1.03
CA LYS A 114 16.75 4.37 0.31
C LYS A 114 16.99 4.33 -1.20
N SER A 115 18.23 4.07 -1.62
CA SER A 115 18.59 3.99 -3.04
C SER A 115 17.95 2.79 -3.75
N GLU A 116 17.90 1.62 -3.10
CA GLU A 116 17.21 0.45 -3.65
C GLU A 116 15.69 0.65 -3.69
N ILE A 117 15.10 1.22 -2.64
CA ILE A 117 13.66 1.54 -2.61
C ILE A 117 13.31 2.49 -3.76
N HIS A 118 14.08 3.58 -3.93
CA HIS A 118 13.87 4.51 -5.04
C HIS A 118 14.00 3.83 -6.41
N LYS A 119 15.02 2.97 -6.58
CA LYS A 119 15.16 2.16 -7.80
C LYS A 119 13.93 1.29 -8.05
N PHE A 120 13.40 0.62 -7.02
CA PHE A 120 12.22 -0.22 -7.15
C PHE A 120 10.95 0.58 -7.49
N VAL A 121 10.77 1.77 -6.92
CA VAL A 121 9.68 2.68 -7.32
C VAL A 121 9.75 3.03 -8.81
N LEU A 122 10.94 3.38 -9.32
CA LEU A 122 11.13 3.67 -10.74
C LEU A 122 10.90 2.44 -11.64
N LEU A 123 11.24 1.24 -11.16
CA LEU A 123 10.94 0.00 -11.88
C LEU A 123 9.44 -0.30 -11.88
N ALA A 124 8.74 -0.10 -10.76
CA ALA A 124 7.29 -0.27 -10.67
C ALA A 124 6.57 0.64 -11.69
N LEU A 125 6.98 1.90 -11.81
CA LEU A 125 6.44 2.83 -12.81
C LEU A 125 6.64 2.39 -14.26
N ARG A 126 7.69 1.62 -14.53
CA ARG A 126 8.02 1.13 -15.88
C ARG A 126 7.44 -0.25 -16.17
N SER A 127 6.94 -0.94 -15.14
CA SER A 127 6.42 -2.30 -15.25
C SER A 127 5.18 -2.33 -16.13
N LYS A 128 5.20 -3.19 -17.15
CA LYS A 128 4.16 -3.21 -18.20
C LYS A 128 3.09 -4.28 -17.97
N ASN A 129 3.34 -5.25 -17.10
CA ASN A 129 2.48 -6.40 -16.91
C ASN A 129 2.72 -7.07 -15.55
N VAL A 130 1.86 -8.04 -15.24
CA VAL A 130 1.86 -8.78 -13.97
C VAL A 130 3.13 -9.65 -13.80
N GLU A 131 3.72 -10.13 -14.88
CA GLU A 131 4.95 -10.95 -14.81
C GLU A 131 6.17 -10.12 -14.41
N GLU A 132 6.28 -8.89 -14.90
CA GLU A 132 7.29 -7.93 -14.46
C GLU A 132 7.06 -7.53 -12.99
N ASP A 133 5.81 -7.39 -12.56
CA ASP A 133 5.48 -7.14 -11.16
C ASP A 133 5.92 -8.27 -10.25
N ALA A 134 5.65 -9.52 -10.62
CA ALA A 134 6.07 -10.68 -9.83
C ALA A 134 7.59 -10.72 -9.65
N LYS A 135 8.35 -10.41 -10.71
CA LYS A 135 9.83 -10.33 -10.65
C LYS A 135 10.31 -9.20 -9.74
N LEU A 136 9.60 -8.08 -9.72
CA LEU A 136 9.93 -6.94 -8.87
C LEU A 136 9.54 -7.21 -7.41
N GLN A 137 8.39 -7.82 -7.16
CA GLN A 137 7.96 -8.23 -5.82
C GLN A 137 8.97 -9.19 -5.19
N ALA A 138 9.49 -10.16 -5.94
CA ALA A 138 10.55 -11.04 -5.44
C ALA A 138 11.83 -10.27 -5.02
N GLN A 139 12.16 -9.16 -5.68
CA GLN A 139 13.29 -8.31 -5.27
C GLN A 139 12.96 -7.52 -4.00
N ILE A 140 11.72 -7.06 -3.86
CA ILE A 140 11.22 -6.39 -2.66
C ILE A 140 11.24 -7.35 -1.47
N ASP A 141 10.73 -8.57 -1.61
CA ASP A 141 10.72 -9.58 -0.54
C ASP A 141 12.13 -9.93 -0.06
N ASN A 142 13.08 -10.04 -1.00
CA ASN A 142 14.50 -10.22 -0.68
C ASN A 142 15.08 -9.05 0.12
N LEU A 143 14.60 -7.83 -0.11
CA LEU A 143 15.01 -6.66 0.68
C LEU A 143 14.38 -6.71 2.08
N ILE A 144 13.09 -7.03 2.19
CA ILE A 144 12.37 -7.19 3.47
C ILE A 144 13.08 -8.21 4.38
N ASN A 145 13.59 -9.30 3.81
CA ASN A 145 14.36 -10.30 4.56
C ASN A 145 15.65 -9.75 5.19
N LYS A 146 16.15 -8.60 4.74
CA LYS A 146 17.31 -7.90 5.32
C LYS A 146 16.93 -6.77 6.29
N CYS A 147 15.68 -6.32 6.29
CA CYS A 147 15.20 -5.23 7.15
C CYS A 147 15.09 -5.66 8.63
N HIS A 148 15.03 -4.68 9.53
CA HIS A 148 14.81 -4.93 10.96
C HIS A 148 13.45 -5.62 11.22
N TYR A 149 12.35 -5.03 10.74
CA TYR A 149 11.02 -5.60 10.77
C TYR A 149 10.69 -6.31 9.45
N LYS A 150 9.81 -7.30 9.53
CA LYS A 150 9.34 -8.07 8.35
C LYS A 150 7.96 -7.68 7.88
N THR A 151 7.17 -7.08 8.75
CA THR A 151 5.81 -6.63 8.46
C THR A 151 5.55 -5.29 9.14
N MET A 152 4.54 -4.58 8.65
CA MET A 152 4.12 -3.33 9.29
C MET A 152 3.60 -3.55 10.70
N GLU A 153 2.88 -4.64 10.96
CA GLU A 153 2.39 -4.99 12.30
C GLU A 153 3.55 -5.09 13.31
N ALA A 154 4.61 -5.81 12.95
CA ALA A 154 5.81 -5.93 13.78
C ALA A 154 6.47 -4.57 14.04
N PHE A 155 6.49 -3.69 13.03
CA PHE A 155 6.96 -2.32 13.21
C PHE A 155 6.06 -1.55 14.20
N LYS A 156 4.72 -1.60 14.06
CA LYS A 156 3.79 -0.88 14.93
C LYS A 156 3.92 -1.32 16.40
N GLU A 157 4.06 -2.63 16.63
CA GLU A 157 4.32 -3.20 17.96
C GLU A 157 5.64 -2.68 18.53
N GLY A 158 6.68 -2.60 17.71
CA GLY A 158 7.99 -2.06 18.10
C GLY A 158 8.01 -0.56 18.41
N GLN A 159 7.01 0.22 17.96
CA GLN A 159 6.87 1.64 18.32
C GLN A 159 6.00 1.87 19.56
N SER A 160 5.26 0.85 20.01
CA SER A 160 4.31 0.96 21.13
C SER A 160 4.94 0.62 22.49
N ASN A 161 6.23 0.28 22.51
CA ASN A 161 7.05 0.01 23.69
C ASN A 161 8.13 1.06 23.86
#